data_AF-A0A8H3IKP8-F1
#
_entry.id   AF-A0A8H3IKP8-F1
#
_cell.length_a   1.000
_cell.length_b   1.000
_cell.length_c   1.000
_cell.angle_alpha   90.00
_cell.angle_beta   90.00
_cell.angle_gamma   90.00
#
_symmetry.space_group_name_H-M   'P 1'
#
loop_
_entity.id
_entity.type
_entity.pdbx_description
1 polymer ?
#
loop_
_entity_poly.entity_id
_entity_poly.type
_entity_poly.pdbx_seq_one_letter_code
_entity_poly.pdbx_strand_id
1 'polypeptide(L)'
;MEKWQDSDATLILNPLLPLHIFLPPRTHPLHPRTYLLTTRDHNGLNTGVLFLRIHQQSLKFLLAALSIPLWAPDLERSLGWSFDQGAIAALCEREPWSRGVVWQPKRWWNGYEFEVRPGALLVHMPGQTDAERVPRMAGWLEKIEREGEWAVGVEGVKGLEGEIEAFWRGEAERVGRKKERGREGDKGKEGKGTVTEKKKKKTNSNSN
;
A
#
# COMPACT_ATOMS: atom_id res chain seq x y z
N MET A 1 5.68 1.99 -13.62
CA MET A 1 5.15 2.64 -12.41
C MET A 1 5.77 4.00 -12.36
N GLU A 2 5.00 5.00 -11.95
CA GLU A 2 5.51 6.35 -11.71
C GLU A 2 5.50 6.60 -10.20
N LYS A 3 6.49 7.37 -9.72
CA LYS A 3 6.66 7.73 -8.31
C LYS A 3 6.14 9.15 -8.12
N TRP A 4 5.21 9.33 -7.17
CA TRP A 4 4.90 10.64 -6.61
C TRP A 4 5.72 10.83 -5.32
N GLN A 5 6.22 12.04 -5.11
CA GLN A 5 6.98 12.42 -3.92
C GLN A 5 6.55 13.82 -3.50
N ASP A 6 6.29 14.01 -2.21
CA ASP A 6 5.95 15.31 -1.69
C ASP A 6 7.08 16.32 -1.87
N SER A 7 6.68 17.55 -2.18
CA SER A 7 7.59 18.66 -2.43
C SER A 7 8.17 19.23 -1.14
N ASP A 8 7.50 18.99 0.00
CA ASP A 8 8.03 19.34 1.31
C ASP A 8 8.88 18.20 1.89
N ALA A 9 10.17 18.53 2.06
CA ALA A 9 11.03 17.89 3.04
C ALA A 9 11.26 16.38 2.85
N THR A 10 11.21 15.90 1.60
CA THR A 10 11.67 14.56 1.24
C THR A 10 13.00 14.63 0.47
N LEU A 11 14.09 14.14 1.07
CA LEU A 11 15.41 14.06 0.44
C LEU A 11 15.73 12.64 0.00
N ILE A 12 16.19 12.46 -1.24
CA ILE A 12 16.70 11.17 -1.73
C ILE A 12 18.10 10.99 -1.15
N LEU A 13 18.29 9.90 -0.39
CA LEU A 13 19.56 9.61 0.29
C LEU A 13 20.40 8.61 -0.51
N ASN A 14 19.75 7.62 -1.12
CA ASN A 14 20.41 6.55 -1.83
C ASN A 14 19.86 6.41 -3.26
N PRO A 15 20.43 7.15 -4.24
CA PRO A 15 20.01 7.07 -5.63
C PRO A 15 20.40 5.75 -6.30
N LEU A 16 21.25 4.93 -5.67
CA LEU A 16 21.69 3.64 -6.19
C LEU A 16 20.69 2.51 -5.93
N LEU A 17 19.68 2.73 -5.08
CA LEU A 17 18.60 1.77 -4.88
C LEU A 17 17.60 1.82 -6.05
N PRO A 18 17.47 0.74 -6.84
CA PRO A 18 16.49 0.70 -7.91
C PRO A 18 15.09 0.64 -7.31
N LEU A 19 14.20 1.56 -7.71
CA LEU A 19 12.80 1.56 -7.23
C LEU A 19 12.05 0.25 -7.54
N HIS A 20 12.48 -0.49 -8.57
CA HIS A 20 11.80 -1.70 -9.00
C HIS A 20 11.92 -2.87 -8.00
N ILE A 21 12.88 -2.82 -7.07
CA ILE A 21 13.05 -3.88 -6.05
C ILE A 21 11.85 -3.95 -5.11
N PHE A 22 11.18 -2.82 -4.88
CA PHE A 22 9.99 -2.75 -4.03
C PHE A 22 8.74 -3.23 -4.74
N LEU A 23 8.77 -3.53 -6.03
CA LEU A 23 7.59 -3.91 -6.80
C LEU A 23 7.29 -5.40 -6.67
N PRO A 24 6.02 -5.81 -6.81
CA PRO A 24 5.71 -7.24 -6.87
C PRO A 24 6.46 -7.89 -8.04
N PRO A 25 7.16 -9.02 -7.82
CA PRO A 25 7.77 -9.77 -8.91
C PRO A 25 6.76 -10.12 -9.99
N ARG A 26 7.16 -10.17 -11.27
CA ARG A 26 6.22 -10.43 -12.39
C ARG A 26 5.46 -11.76 -12.26
N THR A 27 6.08 -12.75 -11.61
CA THR A 27 5.53 -14.08 -11.32
C THR A 27 4.61 -14.08 -10.10
N HIS A 28 4.58 -13.01 -9.32
CA HIS A 28 3.81 -12.92 -8.08
C HIS A 28 2.30 -12.81 -8.37
N PRO A 29 1.43 -13.53 -7.63
CA PRO A 29 -0.01 -13.55 -7.89
C PRO A 29 -0.70 -12.18 -7.73
N LEU A 30 -0.12 -11.26 -6.94
CA LEU A 30 -0.62 -9.88 -6.82
C LEU A 30 -0.15 -8.96 -7.95
N HIS A 31 0.92 -9.28 -8.69
CA HIS A 31 1.47 -8.42 -9.73
C HIS A 31 0.41 -7.88 -10.71
N PRO A 32 -0.55 -8.65 -11.26
CA PRO A 32 -1.56 -8.10 -12.17
C PRO A 32 -2.64 -7.24 -11.50
N ARG A 33 -2.80 -7.31 -10.18
CA ARG A 33 -3.89 -6.64 -9.44
C ARG A 33 -3.42 -5.43 -8.64
N THR A 34 -2.16 -5.42 -8.21
CA THR A 34 -1.58 -4.31 -7.48
C THR A 34 -1.51 -3.09 -8.38
N TYR A 35 -2.14 -2.01 -7.92
CA TYR A 35 -2.10 -0.71 -8.58
C TYR A 35 -1.59 0.40 -7.66
N LEU A 36 -1.57 0.18 -6.34
CA LEU A 36 -1.04 1.10 -5.34
C LEU A 36 -0.15 0.34 -4.34
N LEU A 37 1.10 0.80 -4.17
CA LEU A 37 1.90 0.49 -2.99
C LEU A 37 1.94 1.73 -2.10
N THR A 38 1.69 1.53 -0.82
CA THR A 38 1.64 2.61 0.16
C THR A 38 2.14 2.12 1.53
N THR A 39 2.25 3.03 2.49
CA THR A 39 2.83 2.78 3.82
C THR A 39 1.90 3.30 4.90
N ARG A 40 1.94 2.68 6.08
CA ARG A 40 1.24 3.16 7.27
C ARG A 40 2.18 3.88 8.22
N ASP A 41 1.62 4.84 8.95
CA ASP A 41 2.23 5.49 10.10
C ASP A 41 1.22 5.57 11.26
N HIS A 42 1.50 6.40 12.27
CA HIS A 42 0.60 6.60 13.42
C HIS A 42 -0.74 7.27 13.04
N ASN A 43 -0.83 7.90 11.87
CA ASN A 43 -2.03 8.54 11.33
C ASN A 43 -2.75 7.64 10.31
N GLY A 44 -2.33 6.38 10.14
CA GLY A 44 -2.98 5.41 9.27
C GLY A 44 -2.32 5.31 7.90
N LEU A 45 -2.47 6.31 7.04
CA LEU A 45 -1.83 6.41 5.73
C LEU A 45 -0.90 7.62 5.72
N ASN A 46 0.30 7.46 5.16
CA ASN A 46 1.15 8.59 4.80
C ASN A 46 1.26 8.67 3.26
N THR A 47 0.78 9.77 2.67
CA THR A 47 0.79 9.98 1.21
C THR A 47 2.04 10.66 0.67
N GLY A 48 3.02 11.00 1.52
CA GLY A 48 4.21 11.74 1.09
C GLY A 48 5.03 11.00 0.03
N VAL A 49 5.02 9.66 0.04
CA VAL A 49 5.52 8.85 -1.06
C VAL A 49 4.51 7.75 -1.34
N LEU A 50 4.27 7.46 -2.63
CA LEU A 50 3.45 6.33 -3.06
C LEU A 50 3.93 5.80 -4.41
N PHE A 51 3.65 4.52 -4.67
CA PHE A 51 3.88 3.91 -5.98
C PHE A 51 2.55 3.67 -6.65
N LEU A 52 2.33 4.33 -7.79
CA LEU A 52 1.14 4.15 -8.59
C LEU A 52 1.47 3.42 -9.88
N ARG A 53 0.70 2.38 -10.18
CA ARG A 53 0.76 1.70 -11.48
C ARG A 53 0.08 2.56 -12.53
N ILE A 54 0.70 2.71 -13.70
CA ILE A 54 0.01 3.25 -14.88
C ILE A 54 -0.98 2.19 -15.36
N HIS A 55 -2.25 2.34 -14.97
CA HIS A 55 -3.30 1.37 -15.24
C HIS A 55 -4.68 2.01 -15.03
N GLN A 56 -5.70 1.50 -15.74
CA GLN A 56 -7.06 2.06 -15.67
C GLN A 56 -7.63 2.05 -14.24
N GLN A 57 -7.31 1.03 -13.44
CA GLN A 57 -7.76 0.88 -12.05
C GLN A 57 -7.18 1.97 -11.15
N SER A 58 -5.94 2.38 -11.39
CA SER A 58 -5.31 3.50 -10.67
C SER A 58 -6.04 4.80 -10.95
N LEU A 59 -6.38 5.06 -12.21
CA LEU A 59 -7.16 6.24 -12.59
C LEU A 59 -8.54 6.22 -11.92
N LYS A 60 -9.24 5.08 -11.97
CA LYS A 60 -10.54 4.92 -11.29
C LYS A 60 -10.43 5.16 -9.79
N PHE A 61 -9.35 4.70 -9.16
CA PHE A 61 -9.09 4.91 -7.74
C PHE A 61 -8.88 6.40 -7.42
N LEU A 62 -8.05 7.11 -8.18
CA LEU A 62 -7.83 8.55 -8.00
C LEU A 62 -9.10 9.37 -8.24
N LEU A 63 -9.85 9.05 -9.30
CA LEU A 63 -11.14 9.69 -9.57
C LEU A 63 -12.15 9.44 -8.45
N ALA A 64 -12.18 8.23 -7.89
CA ALA A 64 -13.03 7.93 -6.74
C ALA A 64 -12.64 8.76 -5.52
N ALA A 65 -11.33 8.95 -5.26
CA ALA A 65 -10.84 9.76 -4.15
C ALA A 65 -11.23 11.24 -4.32
N LEU A 66 -10.99 11.80 -5.51
CA LEU A 66 -11.29 13.20 -5.83
C LEU A 66 -12.80 13.50 -5.85
N SER A 67 -13.62 12.50 -6.19
CA SER A 67 -15.08 12.67 -6.26
C SER A 67 -15.79 12.45 -4.93
N ILE A 68 -15.10 12.09 -3.84
CA ILE A 68 -15.70 11.93 -2.49
C ILE A 68 -16.65 13.08 -2.11
N PRO A 69 -16.36 14.37 -2.37
CA PRO A 69 -17.27 15.46 -2.00
C PRO A 69 -18.63 15.37 -2.70
N LEU A 70 -18.69 14.72 -3.88
CA LEU A 70 -19.90 14.58 -4.68
C LEU A 70 -20.78 13.40 -4.23
N TRP A 71 -20.17 12.29 -3.82
CA TRP A 71 -20.92 11.04 -3.56
C TRP A 71 -20.88 10.57 -2.10
N ALA A 72 -20.02 11.14 -1.26
CA ALA A 72 -19.94 10.87 0.16
C ALA A 72 -19.60 12.15 0.98
N PRO A 73 -20.48 13.17 0.97
CA PRO A 73 -20.23 14.43 1.68
C PRO A 73 -20.10 14.25 3.20
N ASP A 74 -20.72 13.23 3.80
CA ASP A 74 -20.51 12.91 5.22
C ASP A 74 -19.09 12.42 5.50
N LEU A 75 -18.52 11.64 4.58
CA LEU A 75 -17.13 11.21 4.67
C LEU A 75 -16.21 12.41 4.51
N GLU A 76 -16.43 13.25 3.49
CA GLU A 76 -15.64 14.47 3.25
C GLU A 76 -15.52 15.34 4.50
N ARG A 77 -16.64 15.62 5.18
CA ARG A 77 -16.66 16.37 6.45
C ARG A 77 -15.82 15.75 7.56
N SER A 78 -15.55 14.45 7.52
CA SER A 78 -14.70 13.73 8.49
C SER A 78 -13.21 13.68 8.11
N LEU A 79 -12.84 14.01 6.87
CA LEU A 79 -11.45 13.86 6.38
C LEU A 79 -10.52 15.01 6.83
N GLY A 80 -11.07 16.13 7.28
CA GLY A 80 -10.29 17.26 7.82
C GLY A 80 -9.46 17.99 6.77
N TRP A 81 -8.34 18.60 7.20
CA TRP A 81 -7.51 19.49 6.37
C TRP A 81 -6.67 18.76 5.31
N SER A 82 -6.22 17.54 5.57
CA SER A 82 -5.45 16.71 4.61
C SER A 82 -6.40 15.84 3.79
N PHE A 83 -7.25 16.51 3.00
CA PHE A 83 -8.34 15.86 2.27
C PHE A 83 -7.83 14.73 1.36
N ASP A 84 -6.73 14.93 0.64
CA ASP A 84 -6.12 13.96 -0.26
C ASP A 84 -5.65 12.69 0.49
N GLN A 85 -4.93 12.86 1.61
CA GLN A 85 -4.48 11.75 2.45
C GLN A 85 -5.67 11.00 3.04
N GLY A 86 -6.63 11.73 3.61
CA GLY A 86 -7.84 11.15 4.19
C GLY A 86 -8.67 10.38 3.15
N ALA A 87 -8.85 10.95 1.96
CA ALA A 87 -9.60 10.36 0.87
C ALA A 87 -8.97 9.06 0.39
N ILE A 88 -7.66 9.07 0.14
CA ILE A 88 -6.92 7.88 -0.29
C ILE A 88 -6.96 6.81 0.81
N ALA A 89 -6.78 7.19 2.08
CA ALA A 89 -6.81 6.28 3.22
C ALA A 89 -8.17 5.55 3.31
N ALA A 90 -9.26 6.31 3.21
CA ALA A 90 -10.62 5.75 3.26
C ALA A 90 -10.87 4.74 2.13
N LEU A 91 -10.36 5.00 0.92
CA LEU A 91 -10.48 4.05 -0.19
C LEU A 91 -9.58 2.83 -0.03
N CYS A 92 -8.36 2.99 0.50
CA CYS A 92 -7.45 1.86 0.72
C CYS A 92 -8.04 0.77 1.63
N GLU A 93 -9.03 1.12 2.45
CA GLU A 93 -9.71 0.19 3.36
C GLU A 93 -11.07 -0.29 2.85
N ARG A 94 -11.58 0.29 1.76
CA ARG A 94 -12.93 0.01 1.24
C ARG A 94 -12.90 -0.89 0.01
N GLU A 95 -13.80 -1.87 -0.04
CA GLU A 95 -14.04 -2.66 -1.24
C GLU A 95 -14.78 -1.83 -2.32
N PRO A 96 -14.48 -2.00 -3.62
CA PRO A 96 -13.53 -2.97 -4.19
C PRO A 96 -12.07 -2.49 -4.23
N TRP A 97 -11.79 -1.26 -3.82
CA TRP A 97 -10.50 -0.58 -3.98
C TRP A 97 -9.37 -1.27 -3.22
N SER A 98 -9.61 -1.67 -1.97
CA SER A 98 -8.61 -2.33 -1.12
C SER A 98 -7.96 -3.59 -1.73
N ARG A 99 -8.57 -4.20 -2.77
CA ARG A 99 -8.03 -5.39 -3.46
C ARG A 99 -6.72 -5.16 -4.20
N GLY A 100 -6.45 -3.94 -4.66
CA GLY A 100 -5.24 -3.61 -5.43
C GLY A 100 -4.22 -2.79 -4.64
N VAL A 101 -4.43 -2.63 -3.34
CA VAL A 101 -3.55 -1.91 -2.42
C VAL A 101 -2.68 -2.90 -1.67
N VAL A 102 -1.38 -2.60 -1.60
CA VAL A 102 -0.41 -3.35 -0.79
C VAL A 102 0.30 -2.39 0.15
N TRP A 103 0.33 -2.74 1.42
CA TRP A 103 0.96 -1.96 2.49
C TRP A 103 2.39 -2.47 2.72
N GLN A 104 3.38 -1.62 2.48
CA GLN A 104 4.79 -1.95 2.69
C GLN A 104 5.34 -1.33 3.97
N PRO A 105 6.45 -1.88 4.50
CA PRO A 105 7.15 -1.24 5.60
C PRO A 105 7.64 0.16 5.23
N LYS A 106 7.20 1.14 6.00
CA LYS A 106 7.49 2.56 5.78
C LYS A 106 8.99 2.87 5.66
N ARG A 107 9.83 2.24 6.48
CA ARG A 107 11.30 2.43 6.49
C ARG A 107 11.99 2.21 5.14
N TRP A 108 11.38 1.47 4.22
CA TRP A 108 11.99 1.16 2.94
C TRP A 108 12.08 2.38 2.01
N TRP A 109 11.08 3.26 2.05
CA TRP A 109 10.98 4.35 1.07
C TRP A 109 10.08 5.51 1.49
N ASN A 110 9.60 5.57 2.72
CA ASN A 110 8.78 6.68 3.26
C ASN A 110 9.06 6.93 4.75
N GLY A 111 10.27 6.60 5.23
CA GLY A 111 10.63 6.65 6.64
C GLY A 111 10.80 8.08 7.15
N TYR A 112 10.36 8.32 8.39
CA TYR A 112 10.69 9.53 9.12
C TYR A 112 12.13 9.49 9.58
N GLU A 113 12.75 10.65 9.83
CA GLU A 113 14.18 10.76 10.14
C GLU A 113 14.68 9.80 11.22
N PHE A 114 13.90 9.60 12.28
CA PHE A 114 14.25 8.70 13.38
C PHE A 114 14.19 7.21 13.00
N GLU A 115 13.63 6.88 11.84
CA GLU A 115 13.53 5.53 11.27
C GLU A 115 14.56 5.28 10.17
N VAL A 116 15.14 6.34 9.62
CA VAL A 116 16.11 6.27 8.51
C VAL A 116 17.46 5.75 9.01
N ARG A 117 18.06 4.84 8.23
CA ARG A 117 19.39 4.26 8.47
C ARG A 117 20.27 4.44 7.23
N PRO A 118 21.61 4.31 7.34
CA PRO A 118 22.48 4.25 6.17
C PRO A 118 21.98 3.24 5.14
N GLY A 119 22.01 3.63 3.86
CA GLY A 119 21.44 2.85 2.76
C GLY A 119 19.94 3.03 2.51
N ALA A 120 19.19 3.74 3.36
CA ALA A 120 17.76 4.03 3.10
C ALA A 120 17.56 4.84 1.81
N LEU A 121 16.44 4.62 1.11
CA LEU A 121 16.15 5.30 -0.15
C LEU A 121 16.02 6.82 0.02
N LEU A 122 15.26 7.25 1.02
CA LEU A 122 14.94 8.64 1.27
C LEU A 122 14.61 8.89 2.74
N VAL A 123 14.62 10.16 3.12
CA VAL A 123 14.11 10.66 4.39
C VAL A 123 12.93 11.58 4.14
N HIS A 124 11.83 11.34 4.85
CA HIS A 124 10.61 12.14 4.81
C HIS A 124 10.48 12.93 6.12
N MET A 125 10.35 14.25 6.04
CA MET A 125 10.28 15.13 7.21
C MET A 125 9.00 15.98 7.21
N PRO A 126 7.81 15.36 7.37
CA PRO A 126 6.52 16.04 7.18
C PRO A 126 6.26 17.12 8.24
N GLY A 127 5.39 18.08 7.90
CA GLY A 127 4.83 19.04 8.85
C GLY A 127 5.79 20.12 9.31
N GLN A 128 6.85 20.39 8.53
CA GLN A 128 7.78 21.47 8.81
C GLN A 128 7.38 22.76 8.10
N THR A 129 7.55 23.88 8.80
CA THR A 129 7.53 25.20 8.16
C THR A 129 8.77 25.40 7.28
N ASP A 130 8.74 26.36 6.36
CA ASP A 130 9.90 26.69 5.53
C ASP A 130 11.13 27.06 6.36
N ALA A 131 10.94 27.76 7.48
CA ALA A 131 12.01 28.18 8.39
C ALA A 131 12.69 27.00 9.10
N GLU A 132 11.97 25.91 9.35
CA GLU A 132 12.50 24.67 9.95
C GLU A 132 13.10 23.74 8.89
N ARG A 133 12.41 23.63 7.74
CA ARG A 133 12.74 22.72 6.65
C ARG A 133 14.12 22.98 6.07
N VAL A 134 14.44 24.23 5.74
CA VAL A 134 15.69 24.61 5.08
C VAL A 134 16.93 24.22 5.91
N PRO A 135 17.08 24.62 7.19
CA PRO A 135 18.24 24.24 7.98
C PRO A 135 18.32 22.73 8.22
N ARG A 136 17.18 22.03 8.32
CA ARG A 136 17.16 20.56 8.43
C ARG A 136 17.63 19.85 7.17
N MET A 137 17.18 20.31 6.00
CA MET A 137 17.65 19.80 4.72
C MET A 137 19.16 20.03 4.58
N ALA A 138 19.65 21.21 4.95
CA ALA A 138 21.09 21.50 4.94
C ALA A 138 21.88 20.54 5.85
N GLY A 139 21.40 20.28 7.07
CA GLY A 139 22.04 19.32 7.98
C GLY A 139 22.05 17.89 7.44
N TRP A 140 20.99 17.47 6.75
CA TRP A 140 20.97 16.17 6.06
C TRP A 140 21.95 16.12 4.89
N LEU A 141 22.02 17.17 4.07
CA LEU A 141 22.98 17.25 2.96
C LEU A 141 24.42 17.17 3.47
N GLU A 142 24.78 17.95 4.48
CA GLU A 142 26.11 17.91 5.11
C GLU A 142 26.43 16.51 5.66
N LYS A 143 25.45 15.87 6.31
CA LYS A 143 25.60 14.51 6.83
C LYS A 143 25.89 13.50 5.70
N ILE A 144 25.16 13.57 4.59
CA ILE A 144 25.34 12.68 3.44
C ILE A 144 26.69 12.92 2.76
N GLU A 145 27.10 14.18 2.62
CA GLU A 145 28.39 14.54 2.02
C GLU A 145 29.57 14.07 2.87
N ARG A 146 29.44 14.09 4.20
CA ARG A 146 30.49 13.67 5.13
C ARG A 146 30.58 12.15 5.29
N GLU A 147 29.43 11.47 5.29
CA GLU A 147 29.33 10.03 5.58
C GLU A 147 29.19 9.24 4.28
N GLY A 148 30.24 8.52 3.86
CA GLY A 148 30.23 7.75 2.60
C GLY A 148 29.31 6.51 2.56
N GLU A 149 28.50 6.29 3.60
CA GLU A 149 27.71 5.07 3.81
C GLU A 149 26.23 5.20 3.38
N TRP A 150 25.80 6.38 2.91
CA TRP A 150 24.40 6.63 2.58
C TRP A 150 23.97 6.06 1.22
N ALA A 151 24.81 6.17 0.20
CA ALA A 151 24.51 5.70 -1.15
C ALA A 151 25.24 4.38 -1.45
N VAL A 152 24.53 3.26 -1.30
CA VAL A 152 25.04 1.92 -1.57
C VAL A 152 24.06 1.12 -2.43
N GLY A 153 24.57 0.17 -3.23
CA GLY A 153 23.72 -0.76 -3.98
C GLY A 153 22.88 -1.65 -3.04
N VAL A 154 21.91 -2.38 -3.61
CA VAL A 154 21.00 -3.28 -2.87
C VAL A 154 21.76 -4.24 -1.95
N GLU A 155 22.85 -4.84 -2.46
CA GLU A 155 23.72 -5.77 -1.72
C GLU A 155 24.41 -5.12 -0.51
N GLY A 156 24.64 -3.80 -0.56
CA GLY A 156 25.23 -3.03 0.53
C GLY A 156 24.24 -2.66 1.63
N VAL A 157 22.92 -2.72 1.37
CA VAL A 157 21.90 -2.47 2.38
C VAL A 157 21.61 -3.75 3.15
N LYS A 158 22.21 -3.86 4.34
CA LYS A 158 22.15 -5.07 5.18
C LYS A 158 20.73 -5.61 5.34
N GLY A 159 20.47 -6.77 4.73
CA GLY A 159 19.24 -7.54 4.88
C GLY A 159 18.04 -7.09 4.04
N LEU A 160 18.13 -5.98 3.29
CA LEU A 160 16.99 -5.41 2.57
C LEU A 160 16.39 -6.39 1.54
N GLU A 161 17.24 -7.06 0.77
CA GLU A 161 16.81 -8.02 -0.24
C GLU A 161 16.00 -9.17 0.38
N GLY A 162 16.55 -9.80 1.43
CA GLY A 162 15.86 -10.87 2.15
C GLY A 162 14.54 -10.43 2.79
N GLU A 163 14.47 -9.19 3.29
CA GLU A 163 13.23 -8.61 3.82
C GLU A 163 12.16 -8.43 2.73
N ILE A 164 12.54 -7.93 1.56
CA ILE A 164 11.65 -7.73 0.40
C ILE A 164 11.14 -9.08 -0.12
N GLU A 165 12.03 -10.06 -0.25
CA GLU A 165 11.64 -11.41 -0.66
C GLU A 165 10.68 -12.06 0.34
N ALA A 166 10.96 -11.94 1.64
CA ALA A 166 10.11 -12.46 2.70
C ALA A 166 8.74 -11.79 2.71
N PHE A 167 8.70 -10.47 2.50
CA PHE A 167 7.46 -9.73 2.39
C PHE A 167 6.58 -10.24 1.24
N TRP A 168 7.13 -10.33 0.03
CA TRP A 168 6.36 -10.79 -1.13
C TRP A 168 5.92 -12.25 -1.00
N ARG A 169 6.78 -13.12 -0.46
CA ARG A 169 6.39 -14.49 -0.12
C ARG A 169 5.21 -14.54 0.85
N GLY A 170 5.24 -13.74 1.92
CA GLY A 170 4.14 -13.65 2.88
C GLY A 170 2.83 -13.15 2.24
N GLU A 171 2.92 -12.18 1.32
CA GLU A 171 1.76 -11.68 0.57
C GLU A 171 1.17 -12.75 -0.36
N ALA A 172 2.00 -13.57 -1.02
CA ALA A 172 1.54 -14.69 -1.83
C ALA A 172 0.74 -15.71 -1.00
N GLU A 173 1.26 -16.08 0.17
CA GLU A 173 0.58 -17.01 1.08
C GLU A 173 -0.76 -16.46 1.58
N ARG A 174 -0.82 -15.16 1.90
CA ARG A 174 -2.05 -14.49 2.34
C ARG A 174 -3.14 -14.56 1.27
N VAL A 175 -2.76 -14.38 0.00
CA VAL A 175 -3.67 -14.52 -1.15
C VAL A 175 -4.14 -15.97 -1.30
N GLY A 176 -3.23 -16.95 -1.16
CA GLY A 176 -3.56 -18.37 -1.17
C GLY A 176 -4.63 -18.74 -0.14
N ARG A 177 -4.40 -18.37 1.13
CA ARG A 177 -5.34 -18.61 2.24
C ARG A 177 -6.72 -17.99 2.00
N LYS A 178 -6.77 -16.76 1.45
CA LYS A 178 -8.06 -16.09 1.14
C LYS A 178 -8.83 -16.83 0.04
N LYS A 179 -8.13 -17.41 -0.94
CA LYS A 179 -8.74 -18.18 -2.04
C LYS A 179 -9.29 -19.53 -1.55
N GLU A 180 -8.57 -20.21 -0.65
CA GLU A 180 -9.02 -21.47 -0.04
C GLU A 180 -10.28 -21.27 0.80
N ARG A 181 -10.28 -20.30 1.72
CA ARG A 181 -11.46 -19.96 2.53
C ARG A 181 -12.67 -19.57 1.67
N GLY A 182 -12.44 -18.85 0.57
CA GLY A 182 -13.50 -18.52 -0.40
C GLY A 182 -14.12 -19.77 -1.06
N ARG A 183 -13.28 -20.75 -1.44
CA ARG A 183 -13.74 -22.02 -2.04
C ARG A 183 -14.50 -22.90 -1.06
N GLU A 184 -14.06 -22.97 0.19
CA GLU A 184 -14.77 -23.72 1.24
C GLU A 184 -16.14 -23.09 1.55
N GLY A 185 -16.21 -21.76 1.62
CA GLY A 185 -17.46 -21.04 1.81
C GLY A 185 -18.45 -21.23 0.66
N ASP A 186 -17.95 -21.35 -0.58
CA ASP A 186 -18.78 -21.58 -1.77
C ASP A 186 -19.32 -23.03 -1.82
N LYS A 187 -18.45 -24.02 -1.58
CA LYS A 187 -18.87 -25.43 -1.43
C LYS A 187 -19.89 -25.63 -0.30
N GLY A 188 -19.76 -24.89 0.80
CA GLY A 188 -20.72 -24.90 1.90
C GLY A 188 -22.09 -24.30 1.54
N LYS A 189 -22.16 -23.38 0.56
CA LYS A 189 -23.42 -22.84 0.03
C LYS A 189 -24.07 -23.78 -0.98
N GLU A 190 -23.29 -24.39 -1.88
CA GLU A 190 -23.78 -25.41 -2.83
C GLU A 190 -24.32 -26.66 -2.12
N GLY A 191 -23.68 -27.09 -1.03
CA GLY A 191 -24.14 -28.21 -0.18
C GLY A 191 -25.42 -27.91 0.60
N LYS A 192 -25.71 -26.63 0.91
CA LYS A 192 -26.98 -26.24 1.56
C LYS A 192 -28.14 -26.10 0.56
N GLY A 193 -27.88 -25.62 -0.66
CA GLY A 193 -28.89 -25.49 -1.71
C GLY A 193 -29.48 -26.83 -2.17
N THR A 194 -28.65 -27.89 -2.22
CA THR A 194 -29.08 -29.25 -2.60
C THR A 194 -29.88 -29.97 -1.51
N VAL A 195 -29.71 -29.62 -0.23
CA VAL A 195 -30.48 -30.21 0.89
C VAL A 195 -31.87 -29.60 0.99
N THR A 196 -32.04 -28.30 0.71
CA THR A 196 -33.36 -27.65 0.70
C THR A 196 -34.24 -28.09 -0.46
N GLU A 197 -33.68 -28.38 -1.64
CA GLU A 197 -34.46 -28.92 -2.78
C GLU A 197 -34.90 -30.37 -2.58
N LYS A 198 -34.06 -31.22 -1.95
CA LYS A 198 -34.45 -32.61 -1.65
C LYS A 198 -35.52 -32.72 -0.55
N LYS A 199 -35.62 -31.75 0.38
CA LYS A 199 -36.69 -31.72 1.38
C LYS A 199 -38.05 -31.32 0.79
N LYS A 200 -38.10 -30.46 -0.23
CA LYS A 200 -39.37 -30.09 -0.90
C LYS A 200 -39.97 -31.21 -1.76
N LYS A 201 -39.15 -32.11 -2.33
CA LYS A 201 -39.65 -33.27 -3.11
C LYS A 201 -40.16 -34.44 -2.26
N LYS A 202 -39.75 -34.56 -0.99
CA LYS A 202 -40.21 -35.65 -0.10
C LYS A 202 -41.53 -35.35 0.63
N THR A 203 -42.03 -34.12 0.62
CA THR A 203 -43.31 -33.76 1.23
C THR A 203 -44.53 -33.88 0.30
N ASN A 204 -44.32 -34.14 -1.00
CA ASN A 204 -45.41 -34.26 -1.98
C ASN A 204 -45.78 -35.70 -2.38
N SER A 205 -45.29 -36.73 -1.69
CA SER A 205 -45.56 -38.14 -2.05
C SER A 205 -46.37 -38.94 -1.03
N ASN A 206 -46.96 -38.32 -0.01
CA ASN A 206 -47.88 -39.00 0.92
C ASN A 206 -49.19 -38.22 1.04
N SER A 207 -50.06 -38.42 0.06
CA SER A 207 -51.50 -38.16 0.21
C SER A 207 -52.24 -39.13 -0.72
N ASN A 208 -52.63 -40.26 -0.15
CA ASN A 208 -53.73 -41.12 -0.60
C ASN A 208 -54.38 -41.71 0.64
#